data_AF-A0A075DCD3-F1
#
_entry.id   AF-A0A075DCD3-F1
#
_cell.length_a   1.000
_cell.length_b   1.000
_cell.length_c   1.000
_cell.angle_alpha   90.00
_cell.angle_beta   90.00
_cell.angle_gamma   90.00
#
_symmetry.space_group_name_H-M   'P 1'
#
loop_
_entity.id
_entity.type
_entity.pdbx_description
1 polymer ?
#
loop_
_entity_poly.entity_id
_entity_poly.type
_entity_poly.pdbx_seq_one_letter_code
_entity_poly.pdbx_strand_id
1 'polypeptide(L)'
;YKGKGLHPYVNPLVLISVLKGSFMFTADLCRALCDFNVPVRMEFICVSSYGECLTSSGQVRMLLDTRHSIEGHHVLIVEDIVDTALTLNYLYHMYFTRRPASLKTVVLLDKREGRRVPFSADYVVANIPNAFVIGYG
;
A
#
# COMPACT_ATOMS: atom_id res chain seq x y z
N TYR A 1 -9.68 -23.55 -11.59
CA TYR A 1 -9.36 -22.74 -12.78
C TYR A 1 -9.46 -23.57 -14.06
N LYS A 2 -8.61 -24.57 -14.32
CA LYS A 2 -8.86 -25.55 -15.41
C LYS A 2 -10.10 -26.40 -15.10
N GLY A 3 -11.03 -26.50 -16.05
CA GLY A 3 -12.24 -27.33 -15.96
C GLY A 3 -13.54 -26.62 -15.50
N LYS A 4 -13.48 -25.35 -15.07
CA LYS A 4 -14.67 -24.59 -14.62
C LYS A 4 -15.09 -23.45 -15.56
N GLY A 5 -14.50 -23.36 -16.76
CA GLY A 5 -14.72 -22.22 -17.68
C GLY A 5 -14.20 -20.86 -17.15
N LEU A 6 -13.50 -20.85 -16.02
CA LEU A 6 -12.94 -19.65 -15.41
C LEU A 6 -11.58 -19.36 -16.04
N HIS A 7 -11.49 -18.25 -16.77
CA HIS A 7 -10.23 -17.74 -17.29
C HIS A 7 -9.41 -17.09 -16.17
N PRO A 8 -8.09 -17.32 -16.10
CA PRO A 8 -7.23 -16.54 -15.22
C PRO A 8 -7.33 -15.06 -15.64
N TYR A 9 -7.47 -14.16 -14.66
CA TYR A 9 -7.36 -12.73 -14.95
C TYR A 9 -5.97 -12.46 -15.52
N VAL A 10 -5.94 -12.00 -16.76
CA VAL A 10 -4.70 -11.62 -17.44
C VAL A 10 -4.28 -10.27 -16.86
N ASN A 11 -3.21 -10.27 -16.07
CA ASN A 11 -2.57 -9.07 -15.50
C ASN A 11 -3.46 -8.20 -14.58
N PRO A 12 -3.92 -8.71 -13.41
CA PRO A 12 -4.71 -7.92 -12.47
C PRO A 12 -3.88 -6.80 -11.82
N LEU A 13 -4.56 -5.75 -11.34
CA LEU A 13 -3.96 -4.72 -10.49
C LEU A 13 -3.48 -5.35 -9.17
N VAL A 14 -2.21 -5.20 -8.83
CA VAL A 14 -1.66 -5.73 -7.58
C VAL A 14 -1.82 -4.70 -6.48
N LEU A 15 -2.60 -5.04 -5.45
CA LEU A 15 -2.74 -4.24 -4.24
C LEU A 15 -1.73 -4.75 -3.19
N ILE A 16 -0.77 -3.92 -2.80
CA ILE A 16 0.18 -4.23 -1.74
C ILE A 16 -0.29 -3.53 -0.46
N SER A 17 -0.95 -4.26 0.43
CA SER A 17 -1.44 -3.76 1.71
C SER A 17 -0.34 -3.79 2.77
N VAL A 18 -0.06 -2.62 3.36
CA VAL A 18 0.92 -2.49 4.45
C VAL A 18 0.24 -2.84 5.77
N LEU A 19 0.65 -3.94 6.39
CA LEU A 19 0.09 -4.37 7.67
C LEU A 19 0.64 -3.53 8.84
N LYS A 20 -0.14 -3.34 9.91
CA LYS A 20 -1.49 -3.89 10.13
C LYS A 20 -2.62 -2.96 9.70
N GLY A 21 -2.47 -1.65 9.85
CA GLY A 21 -3.58 -0.69 9.83
C GLY A 21 -4.39 -0.69 8.54
N SER A 22 -3.73 -0.84 7.39
CA SER A 22 -4.42 -0.81 6.09
C SER A 22 -5.35 -2.00 5.81
N PHE A 23 -5.42 -3.04 6.66
CA PHE A 23 -6.18 -4.26 6.34
C PHE A 23 -7.68 -4.01 6.13
N MET A 24 -8.29 -3.16 6.96
CA MET A 24 -9.73 -2.85 6.87
C MET A 24 -9.99 -2.02 5.62
N PHE A 25 -9.18 -0.98 5.40
CA PHE A 25 -9.25 -0.18 4.19
C PHE A 25 -9.06 -1.03 2.92
N THR A 26 -8.10 -1.95 2.91
CA THR A 26 -7.83 -2.82 1.75
C THR A 26 -9.01 -3.74 1.46
N ALA A 27 -9.64 -4.30 2.49
CA ALA A 27 -10.81 -5.17 2.33
C ALA A 27 -12.02 -4.44 1.72
N ASP A 28 -12.19 -3.17 2.05
CA ASP A 28 -13.29 -2.34 1.51
C ASP A 28 -12.94 -1.81 0.12
N LEU A 29 -11.69 -1.38 -0.09
CA LEU A 29 -11.18 -0.90 -1.36
C LEU A 29 -11.26 -1.98 -2.44
N CYS A 30 -10.87 -3.22 -2.14
CA CYS A 30 -10.90 -4.29 -3.14
C CYS A 30 -12.33 -4.65 -3.58
N ARG A 31 -13.31 -4.54 -2.66
CA ARG A 31 -14.74 -4.70 -2.96
C ARG A 31 -15.24 -3.55 -3.82
N ALA A 32 -14.91 -2.30 -3.46
CA ALA A 32 -15.28 -1.13 -4.25
C ALA A 32 -14.68 -1.19 -5.67
N LEU A 33 -13.43 -1.64 -5.82
CA LEU A 33 -12.81 -1.86 -7.14
C LEU A 33 -13.52 -2.95 -7.96
N CYS A 34 -14.03 -3.99 -7.30
CA CYS A 34 -14.83 -5.03 -7.93
C CYS A 34 -16.13 -4.49 -8.52
N ASP A 35 -16.79 -3.52 -7.85
CA ASP A 35 -18.01 -2.87 -8.36
C ASP A 35 -17.76 -2.16 -9.71
N PHE A 36 -16.52 -1.74 -9.96
CA PHE A 36 -16.07 -1.15 -11.24
C PHE A 36 -15.39 -2.17 -12.18
N ASN A 37 -15.51 -3.46 -11.92
CA ASN A 37 -14.92 -4.55 -12.70
C ASN A 37 -13.38 -4.46 -12.84
N VAL A 38 -12.69 -3.91 -11.82
CA VAL A 38 -11.22 -3.88 -11.79
C VAL A 38 -10.71 -5.18 -11.16
N PRO A 39 -10.04 -6.07 -11.91
CA PRO A 39 -9.51 -7.31 -11.35
C PRO A 39 -8.28 -7.01 -10.49
N VAL A 40 -8.28 -7.53 -9.26
CA VAL A 40 -7.21 -7.27 -8.28
C VAL A 40 -6.53 -8.54 -7.78
N ARG A 41 -5.25 -8.45 -7.47
CA ARG A 41 -4.48 -9.44 -6.71
C ARG A 41 -4.04 -8.79 -5.40
N MET A 42 -4.34 -9.43 -4.28
CA MET A 42 -3.94 -8.94 -2.96
C MET A 42 -2.58 -9.51 -2.57
N GLU A 43 -1.69 -8.65 -2.14
CA GLU A 43 -0.44 -8.97 -1.45
C GLU A 43 -0.43 -8.22 -0.12
N PHE A 44 0.10 -8.85 0.91
CA PHE A 44 0.26 -8.25 2.23
C PHE A 44 1.73 -8.21 2.59
N ILE A 45 2.16 -7.07 3.12
CA ILE A 45 3.53 -6.88 3.59
C ILE A 45 3.51 -6.50 5.05
N CYS A 46 4.54 -6.89 5.77
CA CYS A 46 4.71 -6.53 7.17
C CYS A 46 6.10 -5.95 7.33
N VAL A 47 6.17 -4.75 7.89
CA VAL A 47 7.42 -4.04 8.15
C VAL A 47 7.52 -3.69 9.62
N SER A 48 8.74 -3.72 10.14
CA SER A 48 9.05 -3.18 11.48
C SER A 48 10.09 -2.08 11.36
N SER A 49 9.96 -1.03 12.17
CA SER A 49 11.00 0.00 12.30
C SER A 49 12.29 -0.60 12.84
N TYR A 50 13.44 -0.10 12.39
CA TYR A 50 14.73 -0.40 13.02
C TYR A 50 14.90 0.49 14.27
N GLY A 51 14.72 -0.08 15.47
CA GLY A 51 15.05 0.54 16.76
C GLY A 51 13.86 0.94 17.65
N GLU A 52 14.12 1.10 18.95
CA GLU A 52 13.14 1.48 20.00
C GLU A 52 12.75 2.97 20.01
N CYS A 53 13.35 3.80 19.16
CA CYS A 53 13.03 5.23 19.11
C CYS A 53 11.76 5.49 18.28
N LEU A 54 10.87 6.34 18.82
CA LEU A 54 9.64 6.87 18.20
C LEU A 54 9.84 7.63 16.87
N THR A 55 11.04 7.65 16.32
CA THR A 55 11.40 8.32 15.06
C THR A 55 12.10 7.32 14.15
N SER A 56 11.45 6.95 13.05
CA SER A 56 12.05 6.05 12.08
C SER A 56 13.17 6.78 11.33
N SER A 57 14.29 6.09 11.07
CA SER A 57 15.31 6.52 10.11
C SER A 57 14.82 6.40 8.65
N GLY A 58 13.55 6.09 8.44
CA GLY A 58 12.97 5.66 7.17
C GLY A 58 13.37 4.25 6.72
N GLN A 59 14.39 3.64 7.31
CA GLN A 59 14.71 2.24 7.08
C GLN A 59 13.76 1.35 7.87
N VAL A 60 13.16 0.38 7.19
CA VAL A 60 12.30 -0.64 7.80
C VAL A 60 12.78 -2.04 7.44
N ARG A 61 12.65 -2.96 8.39
CA ARG A 61 12.93 -4.39 8.18
C ARG A 61 11.69 -5.04 7.58
N MET A 62 11.86 -5.71 6.44
CA MET A 62 10.82 -6.56 5.87
C MET A 62 10.66 -7.83 6.72
N LEU A 63 9.48 -8.02 7.30
CA LEU A 63 9.08 -9.22 8.03
C LEU A 63 8.30 -10.18 7.14
N LEU A 64 7.45 -9.62 6.28
CA LEU A 64 6.71 -10.33 5.24
C LEU A 64 6.73 -9.49 3.98
N ASP A 65 7.04 -10.13 2.86
CA ASP A 65 7.09 -9.52 1.54
C ASP A 65 6.07 -10.20 0.61
N THR A 66 5.83 -9.60 -0.55
CA THR A 66 4.95 -10.12 -1.61
C THR A 66 5.30 -11.56 -1.94
N ARG A 67 4.29 -12.43 -2.07
CA ARG A 67 4.48 -13.86 -2.35
C ARG A 67 4.78 -14.14 -3.81
N HIS A 68 4.35 -13.25 -4.71
CA HIS A 68 4.55 -13.36 -6.14
C HIS A 68 5.29 -12.13 -6.69
N SER A 69 5.96 -12.30 -7.84
CA SER A 69 6.60 -11.16 -8.52
C SER A 69 5.57 -10.11 -8.96
N ILE A 70 5.99 -8.85 -8.87
CA ILE A 70 5.24 -7.68 -9.36
C ILE A 70 5.82 -7.13 -10.67
N GLU A 71 6.88 -7.75 -11.20
CA GLU A 71 7.50 -7.31 -12.45
C GLU A 71 6.47 -7.29 -13.58
N GLY A 72 6.43 -6.19 -14.34
CA GLY A 72 5.47 -6.00 -15.44
C GLY A 72 4.00 -5.86 -15.04
N HIS A 73 3.67 -5.81 -13.74
CA HIS A 73 2.30 -5.61 -13.26
C HIS A 73 2.05 -4.14 -12.88
N HIS A 74 0.80 -3.69 -12.96
CA HIS A 74 0.38 -2.44 -12.33
C HIS A 74 0.23 -2.66 -10.83
N VAL A 75 0.85 -1.80 -10.02
CA VAL A 75 0.93 -1.95 -8.57
C VAL A 75 0.40 -0.70 -7.88
N LEU A 76 -0.42 -0.92 -6.84
CA LEU A 76 -0.94 0.10 -5.94
C LEU A 76 -0.62 -0.29 -4.49
N ILE A 77 0.25 0.48 -3.83
CA ILE A 77 0.52 0.32 -2.39
C ILE A 77 -0.64 0.95 -1.62
N VAL A 78 -1.20 0.21 -0.66
CA VAL A 78 -2.35 0.62 0.17
C VAL A 78 -1.88 0.84 1.61
N GLU A 79 -2.10 2.05 2.11
CA GLU A 79 -1.76 2.48 3.48
C GLU A 79 -3.00 3.08 4.18
N ASP A 80 -3.12 2.91 5.49
CA ASP A 80 -4.11 3.60 6.32
C ASP A 80 -3.76 5.07 6.56
N ILE A 81 -2.50 5.42 6.78
CA ILE A 81 -2.12 6.81 7.06
C ILE A 81 -0.72 7.18 6.58
N VAL A 82 -0.61 8.33 5.93
CA VAL A 82 0.68 8.97 5.64
C VAL A 82 0.84 10.25 6.45
N ASP A 83 1.88 10.27 7.30
CA ASP A 83 2.27 11.41 8.14
C ASP A 83 3.64 11.94 7.70
N THR A 84 4.71 11.42 8.28
CA THR A 84 6.10 11.77 7.90
C THR A 84 6.50 11.34 6.50
N ALA A 85 5.77 10.37 5.93
CA ALA A 85 6.02 9.69 4.65
C ALA A 85 7.33 8.91 4.54
N LEU A 86 8.12 8.78 5.61
CA LEU A 86 9.42 8.08 5.58
C LEU A 86 9.29 6.61 5.15
N THR A 87 8.38 5.87 5.81
CA THR A 87 8.14 4.45 5.50
C THR A 87 7.59 4.24 4.10
N LEU A 88 6.56 5.02 3.72
CA LEU A 88 5.92 4.88 2.41
C LEU A 88 6.88 5.28 1.27
N ASN A 89 7.73 6.30 1.47
CA ASN A 89 8.79 6.66 0.53
C ASN A 89 9.81 5.53 0.35
N TYR A 90 10.25 4.91 1.45
CA TYR A 90 11.14 3.75 1.39
C TYR A 90 10.51 2.59 0.63
N LEU A 91 9.27 2.22 0.97
CA LEU A 91 8.53 1.14 0.31
C LEU A 91 8.33 1.41 -1.17
N TYR A 92 7.97 2.65 -1.54
CA TYR A 92 7.80 3.07 -2.92
C TYR A 92 9.10 2.84 -3.72
N HIS A 93 10.24 3.34 -3.25
CA HIS A 93 11.52 3.11 -3.94
C HIS A 93 11.92 1.64 -3.97
N MET A 94 11.70 0.90 -2.88
CA MET A 94 11.97 -0.53 -2.82
C MET A 94 11.17 -1.30 -3.89
N TYR A 95 9.87 -1.04 -4.05
CA TYR A 95 9.05 -1.71 -5.05
C TYR A 95 9.29 -1.19 -6.46
N PHE A 96 9.66 0.08 -6.64
CA PHE A 96 10.00 0.64 -7.95
C PHE A 96 11.17 -0.10 -8.60
N THR A 97 12.19 -0.47 -7.83
CA THR A 97 13.35 -1.23 -8.34
C THR A 97 13.02 -2.65 -8.79
N ARG A 98 11.84 -3.19 -8.42
CA ARG A 98 11.32 -4.50 -8.86
C ARG A 98 10.62 -4.45 -10.22
N ARG A 99 10.70 -3.32 -10.92
CA ARG A 99 10.23 -3.13 -12.31
C ARG A 99 8.74 -3.45 -12.53
N PRO A 100 7.81 -2.91 -11.71
CA PRO A 100 6.40 -2.94 -12.05
C PRO A 100 6.15 -2.14 -13.35
N ALA A 101 5.06 -2.45 -14.07
CA ALA A 101 4.64 -1.65 -15.22
C ALA A 101 4.24 -0.22 -14.82
N SER A 102 3.65 -0.06 -13.63
CA SER A 102 3.48 1.22 -12.96
C SER A 102 3.42 1.01 -11.45
N LEU A 103 3.86 2.01 -10.68
CA LEU A 103 3.74 2.01 -9.22
C LEU A 103 3.01 3.27 -8.77
N LYS A 104 1.95 3.09 -8.00
CA LYS A 104 1.18 4.16 -7.37
C LYS A 104 0.91 3.86 -5.91
N THR A 105 0.43 4.84 -5.18
CA THR A 105 0.04 4.72 -3.77
C THR A 105 -1.37 5.25 -3.53
N VAL A 106 -2.11 4.58 -2.65
CA VAL A 106 -3.39 5.05 -2.11
C VAL A 106 -3.33 5.03 -0.60
N VAL A 107 -3.76 6.13 0.01
CA VAL A 107 -3.83 6.28 1.46
C VAL A 107 -5.24 6.61 1.89
N LEU A 108 -5.68 6.03 3.00
CA LEU A 108 -6.95 6.43 3.60
C LEU A 108 -6.85 7.85 4.17
N LEU A 109 -5.84 8.11 5.02
CA LEU A 109 -5.64 9.39 5.68
C LEU A 109 -4.31 10.03 5.27
N ASP A 110 -4.33 11.33 4.99
CA ASP A 110 -3.14 12.12 4.70
C ASP A 110 -3.01 13.31 5.66
N LYS A 111 -1.92 13.32 6.44
CA LYS A 111 -1.47 14.46 7.27
C LYS A 111 -0.37 15.24 6.53
N ARG A 112 -0.77 16.16 5.66
CA ARG A 112 0.17 16.88 4.79
C ARG A 112 1.19 17.73 5.54
N GLU A 113 0.82 18.29 6.69
CA GLU A 113 1.71 19.13 7.50
C GLU A 113 2.82 18.33 8.21
N GLY A 114 2.68 17.00 8.29
CA GLY A 114 3.60 16.12 9.01
C GLY A 114 4.82 15.65 8.21
N ARG A 115 4.93 16.01 6.92
CA ARG A 115 5.95 15.50 6.01
C ARG A 115 7.38 15.79 6.49
N ARG A 116 8.22 14.76 6.46
CA ARG A 116 9.68 14.87 6.67
C ARG A 116 10.46 14.62 5.39
N VAL A 117 9.83 14.04 4.38
CA VAL A 117 10.35 13.84 3.03
C VAL A 117 9.30 14.26 1.99
N PRO A 118 9.71 14.76 0.81
CA PRO A 118 8.77 15.06 -0.27
C PRO A 118 8.10 13.77 -0.75
N PHE A 119 6.81 13.64 -0.47
CA PHE A 119 6.01 12.50 -0.92
C PHE A 119 4.55 12.91 -1.08
N SER A 120 3.96 12.57 -2.22
CA SER A 120 2.54 12.77 -2.52
C SER A 120 1.92 11.43 -2.89
N ALA A 121 0.89 11.03 -2.17
CA ALA A 121 0.12 9.85 -2.55
C ALA A 121 -0.68 10.16 -3.83
N ASP A 122 -0.81 9.17 -4.71
CA ASP A 122 -1.56 9.33 -5.97
C ASP A 122 -3.07 9.44 -5.71
N TYR A 123 -3.55 8.74 -4.69
CA TYR A 123 -4.94 8.74 -4.27
C TYR A 123 -5.03 8.91 -2.75
N VAL A 124 -5.91 9.81 -2.32
CA VAL A 124 -6.16 10.13 -0.91
C VAL A 124 -7.66 10.07 -0.68
N VAL A 125 -8.11 9.30 0.33
CA VAL A 125 -9.54 9.27 0.69
C VAL A 125 -9.91 10.51 1.51
N ALA A 126 -9.10 10.88 2.52
CA ALA A 126 -9.30 12.10 3.30
C ALA A 126 -7.99 12.76 3.73
N ASN A 127 -7.95 14.10 3.69
CA ASN A 127 -6.91 14.86 4.38
C ASN A 127 -7.38 15.13 5.81
N ILE A 128 -6.47 15.02 6.77
CA ILE A 128 -6.78 15.27 8.18
C ILE A 128 -5.75 16.22 8.81
N PRO A 129 -6.14 17.01 9.82
CA PRO A 129 -5.20 17.79 10.59
C PRO A 129 -4.25 16.88 11.37
N ASN A 130 -3.19 17.46 11.93
CA ASN A 130 -2.26 16.75 12.80
C ASN A 130 -2.87 16.45 14.19
N ALA A 131 -3.78 15.48 14.22
CA ALA A 131 -4.41 14.94 15.42
C ALA A 131 -4.11 13.45 15.57
N PHE A 132 -4.16 12.94 16.80
CA PHE A 132 -4.13 11.50 17.02
C PHE A 132 -5.48 10.90 16.61
N VAL A 133 -5.47 9.94 15.68
CA VAL A 133 -6.68 9.32 15.11
C VAL A 133 -6.62 7.82 15.33
N ILE A 134 -7.80 7.20 15.51
CA ILE A 134 -7.97 5.77 15.76
C ILE A 134 -9.20 5.25 15.01
N GLY A 135 -9.25 3.94 14.80
CA GLY A 135 -10.38 3.26 14.18
C GLY A 135 -10.20 3.05 12.69
N TYR A 136 -10.96 2.10 12.15
CA TYR A 136 -10.88 1.65 10.75
C TYR A 136 -9.52 1.07 10.32
N GLY A 137 -8.78 0.53 11.29
CA GLY A 137 -7.38 0.14 11.15
C GLY A 137 -6.60 0.55 12.39
#